data_AF-A0A556AXN8-F1
#
_entry.id   AF-A0A556AXN8-F1
#
_cell.length_a   1.000
_cell.length_b   1.000
_cell.length_c   1.000
_cell.angle_alpha   90.00
_cell.angle_beta   90.00
_cell.angle_gamma   90.00
#
_symmetry.space_group_name_H-M   'P 1'
#
loop_
_entity.id
_entity.type
_entity.pdbx_description
1 polymer ?
#
loop_
_entity_poly.entity_id
_entity_poly.type
_entity_poly.pdbx_seq_one_letter_code
_entity_poly.pdbx_strand_id
1 'polypeptide(L)' 'MNITLSIDEKVVERARRVAQASGKSLNQVVREYLEQLAGAQTVETEVAELRELSLTSGGRLAGWRFDRNEAHERA' A
#
# COMPACT_ATOMS: atom_id res chain seq x y z
N MET A 1 -5.09 -10.19 19.47
CA MET A 1 -5.46 -11.60 19.24
C MET A 1 -4.18 -12.40 19.03
N ASN A 2 -4.08 -13.60 19.58
CA ASN A 2 -2.91 -14.47 19.43
C ASN A 2 -3.19 -15.53 18.37
N ILE A 3 -2.22 -15.77 17.48
CA ILE A 3 -2.30 -16.80 16.44
C ILE A 3 -1.17 -17.80 16.64
N THR A 4 -1.44 -19.08 16.38
CA THR A 4 -0.42 -20.13 16.34
C THR A 4 -0.21 -20.53 14.89
N LEU A 5 1.05 -20.54 14.44
CA LEU A 5 1.41 -20.75 13.05
C LEU A 5 2.32 -21.97 12.94
N SER A 6 1.94 -22.95 12.12
CA SER A 6 2.80 -24.09 11.79
C SER A 6 3.67 -23.72 10.58
N ILE A 7 4.97 -23.53 10.80
CA ILE A 7 5.95 -23.15 9.77
C ILE A 7 7.23 -23.96 9.99
N ASP A 8 7.96 -24.22 8.90
CA ASP A 8 9.29 -24.84 8.94
C ASP A 8 10.30 -23.99 9.72
N GLU A 9 11.04 -24.63 10.64
CA GLU A 9 12.00 -23.97 11.53
C GLU A 9 13.06 -23.14 10.77
N LYS A 10 13.52 -23.59 9.60
CA LYS A 10 14.52 -22.87 8.80
C LYS A 10 13.97 -21.56 8.26
N VAL A 11 12.66 -21.51 8.00
CA VAL A 11 11.97 -20.30 7.56
C VAL A 11 11.87 -19.32 8.71
N VAL A 12 11.49 -19.79 9.91
CA VAL A 12 11.44 -18.96 11.13
C VAL A 12 12.79 -18.31 11.42
N GLU A 13 13.88 -19.09 11.34
CA GLU A 13 15.22 -18.59 11.61
C GLU A 13 15.71 -17.57 10.58
N ARG A 14 15.37 -17.75 9.31
CA ARG A 14 15.68 -16.75 8.28
C ARG A 14 14.87 -15.48 8.49
N ALA A 15 13.57 -15.60 8.76
CA ALA A 15 12.70 -14.46 9.00
C ALA A 15 13.12 -13.66 10.25
N ARG A 16 13.55 -14.35 11.31
CA ARG A 16 14.08 -13.72 12.52
C ARG A 16 15.34 -12.90 12.23
N ARG A 17 16.28 -13.43 11.44
CA ARG A 17 17.49 -12.70 11.05
C ARG A 17 17.15 -11.44 10.24
N VAL A 18 16.23 -11.54 9.29
CA VAL A 18 15.79 -10.38 8.50
C VAL A 18 15.11 -9.34 9.39
N ALA A 19 14.21 -9.75 10.27
CA ALA A 19 13.53 -8.84 11.19
C ALA A 19 14.52 -8.11 12.11
N GLN A 20 15.50 -8.83 12.65
CA GLN A 20 16.55 -8.26 13.50
C GLN A 20 17.43 -7.25 12.77
N ALA A 21 17.78 -7.53 11.50
CA ALA A 21 18.52 -6.59 10.67
C ALA A 21 17.76 -5.27 10.46
N SER A 22 16.42 -5.31 10.50
CA SER A 22 15.54 -4.14 10.47
C SER A 22 15.15 -3.59 11.85
N GLY A 23 15.75 -4.09 12.94
CA GLY A 23 15.44 -3.66 14.32
C GLY A 23 14.06 -4.09 14.82
N LYS A 24 13.42 -5.06 14.17
CA LYS A 24 12.05 -5.53 14.48
C LYS A 24 12.06 -6.95 15.04
N SER A 25 11.03 -7.29 15.81
CA SER A 25 10.77 -8.69 16.19
C SER A 25 10.02 -9.44 15.09
N LEU A 26 10.14 -10.77 15.05
CA LEU A 26 9.39 -11.60 14.10
C LEU A 26 7.87 -11.36 14.22
N ASN A 27 7.34 -11.28 15.44
CA ASN A 27 5.92 -11.02 15.67
C ASN A 27 5.49 -9.64 15.17
N GLN A 28 6.37 -8.64 15.24
CA GLN A 28 6.08 -7.31 14.71
C GLN A 28 5.99 -7.35 13.18
N VAL A 29 6.92 -8.01 12.50
CA VAL A 29 6.88 -8.18 11.04
C VAL A 29 5.63 -8.94 10.60
N VAL A 30 5.27 -10.01 11.31
CA VAL A 30 4.03 -10.79 11.02
C VAL A 30 2.79 -9.92 11.21
N ARG A 31 2.73 -9.10 12.26
CA ARG A 31 1.62 -8.17 12.49
C ARG A 31 1.50 -7.15 11.37
N GLU A 32 2.59 -6.46 11.04
CA GLU A 32 2.62 -5.44 9.98
C GLU A 32 2.19 -6.04 8.64
N TYR A 33 2.65 -7.25 8.32
CA TYR A 33 2.27 -7.96 7.10
C TYR A 33 0.76 -8.29 7.08
N LEU A 34 0.20 -8.76 8.20
CA LEU A 34 -1.23 -9.04 8.31
C LEU A 34 -2.08 -7.77 8.24
N GLU A 35 -1.61 -6.67 8.83
CA GLU A 35 -2.26 -5.35 8.74
C GLU A 35 -2.24 -4.83 7.29
N GLN A 36 -1.12 -4.97 6.60
CA GLN A 36 -1.00 -4.63 5.18
C GLN A 36 -1.92 -5.51 4.33
N LEU A 37 -1.94 -6.82 4.57
CA LEU A 37 -2.79 -7.78 3.85
C LEU A 37 -4.28 -7.50 4.11
N ALA A 38 -4.64 -7.09 5.32
CA ALA A 38 -5.99 -6.68 5.68
C ALA A 38 -6.38 -5.30 5.14
N GLY A 39 -5.50 -4.65 4.36
CA GLY A 39 -5.77 -3.36 3.72
C GLY A 39 -5.59 -2.15 4.65
N ALA A 40 -5.10 -2.32 5.88
CA ALA A 40 -4.96 -1.20 6.83
C ALA A 40 -3.92 -0.14 6.38
N GLN A 41 -3.04 -0.48 5.44
CA GLN A 41 -2.05 0.44 4.84
C GLN A 41 -2.41 0.93 3.43
N THR A 42 -3.61 0.65 2.91
CA THR A 42 -3.89 0.94 1.49
C THR A 42 -4.59 2.27 1.28
N VAL A 43 -5.79 2.46 1.83
CA VAL A 43 -6.60 3.64 1.46
C VAL A 43 -5.95 4.98 1.83
N GLU A 44 -5.52 5.18 3.07
CA GLU A 44 -4.96 6.48 3.48
C GLU A 44 -3.62 6.78 2.82
N THR A 45 -2.80 5.74 2.62
CA THR A 45 -1.50 5.87 1.94
C THR A 45 -1.68 6.12 0.44
N GLU A 46 -2.59 5.40 -0.22
CA GLU A 46 -2.93 5.63 -1.63
C GLU A 46 -3.58 7.00 -1.85
N VAL A 47 -4.43 7.47 -0.92
CA VAL A 47 -5.01 8.82 -0.98
C VAL A 47 -3.92 9.88 -0.77
N ALA A 48 -2.98 9.67 0.14
CA ALA A 48 -1.85 10.57 0.34
C ALA A 48 -0.95 10.64 -0.89
N GLU A 49 -0.60 9.49 -1.47
CA GLU A 49 0.18 9.40 -2.71
C GLU A 49 -0.55 10.05 -3.88
N LEU A 50 -1.85 9.79 -4.06
CA LEU A 50 -2.67 10.42 -5.10
C LEU A 50 -2.69 11.94 -4.95
N ARG A 51 -2.82 12.46 -3.72
CA ARG A 51 -2.77 13.91 -3.46
C ARG A 51 -1.41 14.49 -3.82
N GLU A 52 -0.33 13.84 -3.40
CA GLU A 52 1.03 14.28 -3.72
C GLU A 52 1.27 14.32 -5.24
N LEU A 53 0.90 13.25 -5.95
CA LEU A 53 1.01 13.17 -7.40
C LEU A 53 0.14 14.23 -8.09
N SER A 54 -1.06 14.48 -7.59
CA SER A 54 -1.96 15.51 -8.14
C SER A 54 -1.41 16.93 -7.97
N LEU A 55 -0.67 17.19 -6.90
CA LEU A 55 -0.05 18.50 -6.64
C LEU A 55 1.26 18.70 -7.42
N THR A 56 2.03 17.63 -7.61
CA THR A 56 3.37 17.70 -8.21
C THR A 56 3.38 17.46 -9.71
N SER A 57 2.40 16.74 -10.26
CA SER A 57 2.31 16.48 -11.69
C SER A 57 1.49 17.55 -12.43
N GLY A 58 2.02 17.99 -13.57
CA GLY A 58 1.25 18.77 -14.53
C GLY A 58 0.43 17.86 -15.43
N GLY A 59 -0.89 18.13 -15.56
CA GLY A 59 -1.76 17.37 -16.45
C GLY A 59 -1.31 17.45 -17.92
N ARG A 60 -1.15 16.30 -18.59
CA ARG A 60 -0.86 16.23 -20.03
C ARG A 60 -2.16 16.20 -20.81
N LEU A 61 -2.83 17.35 -20.88
CA LEU A 61 -4.14 17.44 -21.54
C LEU A 61 -4.05 17.55 -23.06
N ALA A 62 -2.86 17.75 -23.65
CA ALA A 62 -2.65 17.83 -25.10
C ALA A 62 -3.63 18.80 -25.82
N GLY A 63 -3.98 19.91 -25.15
CA GLY A 63 -4.96 20.88 -25.67
C GLY A 63 -6.42 20.57 -25.33
N TRP A 64 -6.71 19.41 -24.75
CA TRP A 64 -8.03 19.08 -24.22
C TRP A 64 -8.42 20.04 -23.11
N ARG A 65 -9.65 20.52 -23.17
CA ARG A 65 -10.27 21.38 -22.18
C ARG A 65 -11.61 20.76 -21.87
N PHE A 66 -11.95 20.72 -20.59
CA PHE A 66 -13.27 20.25 -20.17
C PHE A 66 -14.37 21.09 -20.83
N ASP A 67 -15.20 20.45 -21.64
CA ASP A 67 -16.46 21.00 -22.14
C ASP A 67 -17.62 20.26 -21.47
N ARG A 68 -18.46 21.02 -20.76
CA ARG A 68 -19.63 20.47 -20.07
C ARG A 68 -20.63 19.86 -21.05
N ASN A 69 -20.75 20.42 -22.26
CA ASN A 69 -21.73 19.96 -23.24
C ASN A 69 -21.31 18.61 -23.83
N GLU A 70 -20.02 18.43 -24.12
CA GLU A 70 -19.44 17.13 -24.53
C GLU A 70 -19.71 16.05 -23.48
N ALA A 71 -19.51 16.35 -22.19
CA ALA A 71 -19.76 15.41 -21.09
C ALA A 71 -21.25 15.00 -20.93
N HIS A 72 -22.18 15.77 -21.51
CA HIS A 72 -23.61 15.49 -21.48
C HIS A 72 -24.15 14.90 -22.79
N GLU A 73 -23.30 14.72 -23.83
CA GLU A 73 -23.65 13.93 -25.00
C GLU A 73 -23.77 12.46 -24.56
N ARG A 74 -25.00 11.98 -24.47
CA ARG A 74 -25.28 10.57 -24.23
C ARG A 74 -24.97 9.80 -25.52
N ALA A 75 -24.03 8.87 -25.44
CA ALA A 75 -23.86 7.81 -26.43
C ALA A 75 -25.11 6.90 -26.50
#